data_AF-A0A7C7Z366-F1
#
_entry.id   AF-A0A7C7Z366-F1
#
_cell.length_a   1.000
_cell.length_b   1.000
_cell.length_c   1.000
_cell.angle_alpha   90.00
_cell.angle_beta   90.00
_cell.angle_gamma   90.00
#
_symmetry.space_group_name_H-M   'P 1'
#
loop_
_entity.id
_entity.type
_entity.pdbx_description
1 polymer ?
#
loop_
_entity_poly.entity_id
_entity_poly.type
_entity_poly.pdbx_seq_one_letter_code
_entity_poly.pdbx_strand_id
1 'polypeptide(L)'
;DAETIVFLILGKYGILHLVKTGALKAANEAAARGVSVKVLACLDKTTLKFYEQLDSAVEIRHSESVSMHGCIVDGDVAVQNVSMESNPVGRGKEDAALVIEAPEFLTAQTDLINTTWKNATPLSTARTFVELGENTEPLQINLGAGSFYRRFKEIVARDIEDQHPDNENWTNAVLRQGDKFLTSQPNLPELELLGIDVSELMRIVGRRIGEEIVGNTEDSTQTDQEFWEYLRKEWSDMGMGEMEIIGIPPQSIRIHDAGSCGNAPQFGGPFCHLDEGILEGIVETKFGVKAAAVERQCTDEDDKHCHIDIIFDQLNT
;
A
#
# COMPACT_ATOMS: atom_id res chain seq x y z
N ASP A 1 -20.36 -37.88 9.76
CA ASP A 1 -19.34 -37.38 10.70
C ASP A 1 -19.68 -35.97 11.12
N ALA A 2 -19.10 -35.48 12.23
CA ALA A 2 -19.28 -34.09 12.65
C ALA A 2 -18.29 -33.21 11.87
N GLU A 3 -18.78 -32.09 11.33
CA GLU A 3 -18.00 -31.12 10.57
C GLU A 3 -16.83 -30.59 11.40
N THR A 4 -15.64 -30.44 10.80
CA THR A 4 -14.45 -29.94 11.50
C THR A 4 -14.10 -28.51 11.11
N ILE A 5 -14.20 -28.19 9.82
CA ILE A 5 -13.84 -26.89 9.25
C ILE A 5 -14.90 -26.46 8.24
N VAL A 6 -15.35 -25.22 8.34
CA VAL A 6 -16.26 -24.61 7.38
C VAL A 6 -15.66 -23.31 6.87
N PHE A 7 -15.47 -23.21 5.56
CA PHE A 7 -15.17 -21.95 4.89
C PHE A 7 -16.45 -21.36 4.32
N LEU A 8 -16.72 -20.10 4.66
CA LEU A 8 -17.76 -19.27 4.07
C LEU A 8 -17.07 -18.25 3.16
N ILE A 9 -17.46 -18.21 1.89
CA ILE A 9 -16.93 -17.27 0.90
C ILE A 9 -18.03 -16.27 0.57
N LEU A 10 -17.76 -14.98 0.82
CA LEU A 10 -18.75 -13.91 0.70
C LEU A 10 -18.22 -12.79 -0.19
N GLY A 11 -18.78 -12.59 -1.38
CA GLY A 11 -18.53 -11.37 -2.15
C GLY A 11 -19.12 -10.11 -1.49
N LYS A 12 -19.04 -8.96 -2.16
CA LYS A 12 -19.31 -7.60 -1.65
C LYS A 12 -20.61 -7.40 -0.84
N TYR A 13 -21.62 -8.22 -1.05
CA TYR A 13 -22.90 -8.20 -0.32
C TYR A 13 -23.31 -9.56 0.27
N GLY A 14 -22.40 -10.54 0.30
CA GLY A 14 -22.70 -11.92 0.68
C GLY A 14 -23.20 -12.09 2.10
N ILE A 15 -22.74 -11.24 3.02
CA ILE A 15 -23.19 -11.26 4.41
C ILE A 15 -24.69 -11.02 4.56
N LEU A 16 -25.31 -10.26 3.64
CA LEU A 16 -26.75 -10.01 3.67
C LEU A 16 -27.57 -11.30 3.43
N HIS A 17 -27.04 -12.21 2.61
CA HIS A 17 -27.67 -13.51 2.39
C HIS A 17 -27.59 -14.38 3.65
N LEU A 18 -26.46 -14.38 4.36
CA LEU A 18 -26.28 -15.14 5.60
C LEU A 18 -27.27 -14.72 6.69
N VAL A 19 -27.43 -13.41 6.87
CA VAL A 19 -28.37 -12.83 7.85
C VAL A 19 -29.81 -13.28 7.55
N LYS A 20 -30.17 -13.47 6.28
CA LYS A 20 -31.53 -13.76 5.86
C LYS A 20 -31.91 -15.24 5.88
N THR A 21 -30.99 -16.12 5.51
CA THR A 21 -31.28 -17.55 5.28
C THR A 21 -31.15 -18.42 6.53
N GLY A 22 -30.86 -17.82 7.68
CA GLY A 22 -30.53 -18.55 8.91
C GLY A 22 -29.13 -19.17 8.89
N ALA A 23 -28.40 -19.05 7.78
CA ALA A 23 -27.03 -19.53 7.65
C ALA A 23 -26.07 -18.85 8.64
N LEU A 24 -26.30 -17.58 8.98
CA LEU A 24 -25.55 -16.91 10.05
C LEU A 24 -25.72 -17.63 11.39
N LYS A 25 -26.96 -18.00 11.74
CA LYS A 25 -27.24 -18.75 12.97
C LYS A 25 -26.57 -20.13 12.93
N ALA A 26 -26.63 -20.81 11.80
CA ALA A 26 -25.97 -22.11 11.63
C ALA A 26 -24.44 -22.01 11.79
N ALA A 27 -23.82 -20.95 11.25
CA ALA A 27 -22.39 -20.68 11.41
C ALA A 27 -22.02 -20.45 12.88
N ASN A 28 -22.81 -19.65 13.61
CA ASN A 28 -22.60 -19.42 15.04
C ASN A 28 -22.80 -20.70 15.87
N GLU A 29 -23.84 -21.48 15.57
CA GLU A 29 -24.09 -22.76 16.23
C GLU A 29 -22.96 -23.78 15.94
N ALA A 30 -22.36 -23.77 14.75
CA ALA A 30 -21.20 -24.59 14.42
C ALA A 30 -19.95 -24.15 15.19
N ALA A 31 -19.66 -22.85 15.21
CA ALA A 31 -18.55 -22.29 15.97
C ALA A 31 -18.67 -22.63 17.48
N ALA A 32 -19.87 -22.53 18.04
CA ALA A 32 -20.14 -22.89 19.44
C ALA A 32 -19.93 -24.38 19.75
N ARG A 33 -20.02 -25.27 18.75
CA ARG A 33 -19.70 -26.70 18.88
C ARG A 33 -18.19 -26.99 18.74
N GLY A 34 -17.37 -25.97 18.47
CA GLY A 34 -15.93 -26.11 18.27
C GLY A 34 -15.51 -26.35 16.81
N VAL A 35 -16.43 -26.18 15.85
CA VAL A 35 -16.10 -26.23 14.42
C VAL A 35 -15.29 -24.98 14.05
N SER A 36 -14.21 -25.14 13.29
CA SER A 36 -13.42 -24.01 12.80
C SER A 36 -14.15 -23.32 11.65
N VAL A 37 -14.89 -22.26 11.96
CA VAL A 37 -15.62 -21.46 10.96
C VAL A 37 -14.75 -20.29 10.52
N LYS A 38 -14.51 -20.20 9.22
CA LYS A 38 -13.67 -19.18 8.57
C LYS A 38 -14.49 -18.44 7.52
N VAL A 39 -14.48 -17.12 7.57
CA VAL A 39 -15.23 -16.26 6.65
C VAL A 39 -14.26 -15.44 5.82
N LEU A 40 -14.16 -15.77 4.53
CA LEU A 40 -13.40 -15.00 3.56
C LEU A 40 -14.36 -14.05 2.83
N ALA A 41 -14.20 -12.74 3.04
CA ALA A 41 -15.19 -11.75 2.63
C ALA A 41 -14.62 -10.56 1.84
N CYS A 42 -15.35 -10.11 0.82
CA CYS A 42 -15.17 -8.78 0.27
C CYS A 42 -16.01 -7.80 1.12
N LEU A 43 -15.34 -7.03 1.98
CA LEU A 43 -15.99 -6.14 2.94
C LEU A 43 -16.46 -4.86 2.24
N ASP A 44 -17.58 -4.33 2.70
CA ASP A 44 -18.13 -3.07 2.23
C ASP A 44 -18.62 -2.25 3.43
N LYS A 45 -18.37 -0.93 3.40
CA LYS A 45 -18.71 0.00 4.48
C LYS A 45 -20.19 -0.09 4.88
N THR A 46 -21.08 -0.37 3.93
CA THR A 46 -22.53 -0.47 4.19
C THR A 46 -22.93 -1.76 4.91
N THR A 47 -22.09 -2.80 4.86
CA THR A 47 -22.40 -4.14 5.38
C THR A 47 -21.54 -4.60 6.57
N LEU A 48 -20.51 -3.84 6.94
CA LEU A 48 -19.59 -4.16 8.05
C LEU A 48 -20.30 -4.55 9.36
N LYS A 49 -21.33 -3.81 9.75
CA LYS A 49 -22.11 -4.05 10.98
C LYS A 49 -22.73 -5.46 11.07
N PHE A 50 -22.93 -6.15 9.94
CA PHE A 50 -23.52 -7.50 9.96
C PHE A 50 -22.50 -8.58 10.35
N TYR A 51 -21.20 -8.32 10.15
CA TYR A 51 -20.14 -9.25 10.57
C TYR A 51 -20.00 -9.32 12.10
N GLU A 52 -20.45 -8.30 12.83
CA GLU A 52 -20.50 -8.28 14.30
C GLU A 52 -21.53 -9.26 14.90
N GLN A 53 -22.44 -9.78 14.06
CA GLN A 53 -23.44 -10.76 14.49
C GLN A 53 -22.89 -12.20 14.48
N LEU A 54 -21.71 -12.41 13.89
CA LEU A 54 -21.02 -13.69 13.93
C LEU A 54 -20.39 -13.92 15.32
N ASP A 55 -20.32 -15.19 15.72
CA ASP A 55 -19.69 -15.58 16.98
C ASP A 55 -18.21 -15.15 17.01
N SER A 56 -17.72 -14.75 18.18
CA SER A 56 -16.32 -14.34 18.38
C SER A 56 -15.28 -15.39 18.00
N ALA A 57 -15.65 -16.67 17.97
CA ALA A 57 -14.79 -17.76 17.52
C ALA A 57 -14.69 -17.87 15.99
N VAL A 58 -15.53 -17.17 15.23
CA VAL A 58 -15.48 -17.13 13.76
C VAL A 58 -14.34 -16.22 13.33
N GLU A 59 -13.38 -16.77 12.59
CA GLU A 59 -12.30 -15.96 12.01
C GLU A 59 -12.80 -15.31 10.73
N ILE A 60 -12.64 -14.00 10.60
CA ILE A 60 -13.12 -13.22 9.45
C ILE A 60 -11.93 -12.51 8.82
N ARG A 61 -11.76 -12.68 7.51
CA ARG A 61 -10.71 -12.02 6.73
C ARG A 61 -11.26 -11.39 5.47
N HIS A 62 -10.66 -10.27 5.10
CA HIS A 62 -10.99 -9.47 3.94
C HIS A 62 -10.12 -9.79 2.73
N SER A 63 -10.75 -9.94 1.56
CA SER A 63 -10.06 -9.87 0.27
C SER A 63 -10.97 -9.30 -0.80
N GLU A 64 -10.48 -8.33 -1.58
CA GLU A 64 -11.20 -7.76 -2.71
C GLU A 64 -11.31 -8.72 -3.90
N SER A 65 -10.41 -9.71 -3.97
CA SER A 65 -10.38 -10.72 -5.04
C SER A 65 -11.52 -11.75 -4.96
N VAL A 66 -12.37 -11.65 -3.93
CA VAL A 66 -13.46 -12.58 -3.67
C VAL A 66 -14.77 -12.00 -4.21
N SER A 67 -15.23 -12.56 -5.32
CA SER A 67 -16.53 -12.25 -5.93
C SER A 67 -17.56 -13.37 -5.78
N MET A 68 -17.10 -14.57 -5.39
CA MET A 68 -17.93 -15.76 -5.26
C MET A 68 -18.72 -15.77 -3.95
N HIS A 69 -19.81 -16.52 -3.95
CA HIS A 69 -20.62 -16.79 -2.78
C HIS A 69 -20.82 -18.28 -2.62
N GLY A 70 -20.58 -18.79 -1.42
CA GLY A 70 -20.70 -20.21 -1.16
C GLY A 70 -20.09 -20.64 0.16
N CYS A 71 -20.03 -21.94 0.34
CA CYS A 71 -19.32 -22.57 1.44
C CYS A 71 -18.58 -23.83 1.01
N ILE A 72 -17.55 -24.19 1.76
CA ILE A 72 -16.82 -25.45 1.66
C ILE A 72 -16.80 -26.06 3.07
N VAL A 73 -17.23 -27.32 3.18
CA VAL A 73 -17.27 -28.07 4.44
C VAL A 73 -16.26 -29.21 4.35
N ASP A 74 -15.28 -29.21 5.25
CA ASP A 74 -14.18 -30.18 5.37
C ASP A 74 -13.33 -30.42 4.11
N GLY A 75 -13.58 -29.69 3.02
CA GLY A 75 -13.00 -29.95 1.69
C GLY A 75 -13.72 -31.06 0.92
N ASP A 76 -14.77 -31.64 1.49
CA ASP A 76 -15.50 -32.79 0.92
C ASP A 76 -16.79 -32.39 0.20
N VAL A 77 -17.38 -31.25 0.57
CA VAL A 77 -18.59 -30.72 -0.04
C VAL A 77 -18.47 -29.21 -0.19
N ALA A 78 -18.83 -28.70 -1.36
CA ALA A 78 -18.98 -27.27 -1.58
C ALA A 78 -20.40 -26.92 -2.04
N VAL A 79 -20.91 -25.79 -1.56
CA VAL A 79 -22.10 -25.15 -2.12
C VAL A 79 -21.64 -23.84 -2.74
N GLN A 80 -21.88 -23.67 -4.04
CA GLN A 80 -21.51 -22.45 -4.75
C GLN A 80 -22.73 -21.82 -5.41
N ASN A 81 -23.01 -20.56 -5.10
CA ASN A 81 -24.04 -19.78 -5.76
C ASN A 81 -23.59 -19.46 -7.20
N VAL A 82 -24.44 -19.76 -8.17
CA VAL A 82 -24.18 -19.54 -9.60
C VAL A 82 -24.97 -18.35 -10.13
N SER A 83 -26.18 -18.17 -9.59
CA SER A 83 -27.03 -17.02 -9.89
C SER A 83 -27.56 -16.47 -8.58
N MET A 84 -27.47 -15.17 -8.41
CA MET A 84 -28.11 -14.46 -7.31
C MET A 84 -28.82 -13.24 -7.86
N GLU A 85 -29.99 -12.94 -7.29
CA GLU A 85 -30.69 -11.70 -7.57
C GLU A 85 -29.78 -10.49 -7.31
N SER A 86 -29.77 -9.54 -8.23
CA SER A 86 -28.99 -8.30 -8.12
C SER A 86 -29.42 -7.43 -6.93
N ASN A 87 -30.64 -7.63 -6.44
CA ASN A 87 -31.13 -7.03 -5.22
C ASN A 87 -30.81 -7.95 -4.02
N PRO A 88 -29.81 -7.63 -3.19
CA PRO A 88 -29.40 -8.50 -2.07
C PRO A 88 -30.44 -8.58 -0.94
N VAL A 89 -31.49 -7.75 -0.97
CA VAL A 89 -32.64 -7.85 -0.05
C VAL A 89 -33.86 -8.57 -0.66
N GLY A 90 -33.78 -9.00 -1.93
CA GLY A 90 -34.79 -9.77 -2.66
C GLY A 90 -35.06 -11.16 -2.06
N ARG A 91 -36.21 -11.79 -2.36
CA ARG A 91 -36.60 -13.08 -1.75
C ARG A 91 -35.77 -14.27 -2.27
N GLY A 92 -34.84 -14.05 -3.19
CA GLY A 92 -33.96 -15.09 -3.72
C GLY A 92 -34.74 -16.17 -4.46
N LYS A 93 -35.83 -15.78 -5.15
CA LYS A 93 -36.65 -16.73 -5.91
C LYS A 93 -35.90 -17.26 -7.13
N GLU A 94 -35.03 -16.42 -7.69
CA GLU A 94 -34.19 -16.75 -8.84
C GLU A 94 -32.74 -17.09 -8.44
N ASP A 95 -32.49 -17.28 -7.14
CA ASP A 95 -31.17 -17.70 -6.65
C ASP A 95 -30.97 -19.18 -6.98
N ALA A 96 -29.81 -19.50 -7.54
CA ALA A 96 -29.42 -20.87 -7.87
C ALA A 96 -28.04 -21.17 -7.31
N ALA A 97 -27.89 -22.36 -6.71
CA ALA A 97 -26.64 -22.87 -6.20
C ALA A 97 -26.36 -24.28 -6.72
N LEU A 98 -25.08 -24.60 -6.86
CA LEU A 98 -24.58 -25.93 -7.14
C LEU A 98 -24.06 -26.55 -5.86
N VAL A 99 -24.46 -27.80 -5.62
CA VAL A 99 -23.81 -28.66 -4.63
C VAL A 99 -22.77 -29.49 -5.38
N ILE A 100 -21.54 -29.46 -4.91
CA ILE A 100 -20.39 -30.05 -5.57
C ILE A 100 -19.73 -31.03 -4.60
N GLU A 101 -19.67 -32.29 -5.03
CA GLU A 101 -19.02 -33.41 -4.31
C GLU A 101 -17.90 -34.04 -5.16
N ALA A 102 -17.48 -33.36 -6.24
CA ALA A 102 -16.45 -33.83 -7.15
C ALA A 102 -15.05 -33.61 -6.52
N PRO A 103 -14.31 -34.66 -6.14
CA PRO A 103 -13.11 -34.52 -5.30
C PRO A 103 -12.00 -33.69 -5.94
N GLU A 104 -11.78 -33.84 -7.25
CA GLU A 104 -10.73 -33.10 -7.97
C GLU A 104 -11.04 -31.61 -8.03
N PHE A 105 -12.32 -31.27 -8.21
CA PHE A 105 -12.78 -29.87 -8.21
C PHE A 105 -12.65 -29.26 -6.81
N LEU A 106 -13.09 -29.99 -5.79
CA LEU A 106 -13.04 -29.54 -4.41
C LEU A 106 -11.61 -29.33 -3.91
N THR A 107 -10.68 -30.21 -4.30
CA THR A 107 -9.26 -30.05 -3.98
C THR A 107 -8.73 -28.73 -4.56
N ALA A 108 -8.92 -28.50 -5.86
CA ALA A 108 -8.47 -27.28 -6.52
C ALA A 108 -9.13 -26.01 -5.94
N GLN A 109 -10.43 -26.07 -5.64
CA GLN A 109 -11.16 -24.95 -5.05
C GLN A 109 -10.68 -24.66 -3.62
N THR A 110 -10.48 -25.70 -2.81
CA THR A 110 -10.00 -25.58 -1.43
C THR A 110 -8.58 -25.00 -1.39
N ASP A 111 -7.70 -25.42 -2.30
CA ASP A 111 -6.35 -24.87 -2.41
C ASP A 111 -6.35 -23.38 -2.79
N LEU A 112 -7.22 -22.98 -3.72
CA LEU A 112 -7.39 -21.58 -4.09
C LEU A 112 -7.87 -20.76 -2.88
N ILE A 113 -8.91 -21.23 -2.18
CA ILE A 113 -9.45 -20.52 -1.01
C ILE A 113 -8.42 -20.43 0.12
N ASN A 114 -7.68 -21.51 0.39
CA ASN A 114 -6.61 -21.50 1.40
C ASN A 114 -5.48 -20.54 1.04
N THR A 115 -5.13 -20.43 -0.24
CA THR A 115 -4.12 -19.49 -0.72
C THR A 115 -4.60 -18.05 -0.54
N THR A 116 -5.83 -17.74 -0.97
CA THR A 116 -6.43 -16.42 -0.77
C THR A 116 -6.55 -16.09 0.72
N TRP A 117 -6.94 -17.04 1.56
CA TRP A 117 -7.06 -16.87 3.01
C TRP A 117 -5.75 -16.45 3.69
N LYS A 118 -4.63 -17.08 3.30
CA LYS A 118 -3.30 -16.75 3.84
C LYS A 118 -2.89 -15.31 3.55
N ASN A 119 -3.30 -14.79 2.39
CA ASN A 119 -3.01 -13.43 1.95
C ASN A 119 -4.10 -12.41 2.33
N ALA A 120 -5.22 -12.86 2.92
CA ALA A 120 -6.35 -12.02 3.28
C ALA A 120 -6.10 -11.29 4.60
N THR A 121 -6.61 -10.07 4.69
CA THR A 121 -6.41 -9.16 5.82
C THR A 121 -7.40 -9.46 6.95
N PRO A 122 -6.99 -9.61 8.22
CA PRO A 122 -7.92 -9.80 9.34
C PRO A 122 -8.98 -8.69 9.44
N LEU A 123 -10.20 -9.04 9.88
CA LEU A 123 -11.32 -8.08 9.99
C LEU A 123 -10.98 -6.84 10.84
N SER A 124 -10.24 -7.01 11.94
CA SER A 124 -9.83 -5.90 12.81
C SER A 124 -9.06 -4.82 12.05
N THR A 125 -8.16 -5.24 11.15
CA THR A 125 -7.38 -4.35 10.30
C THR A 125 -8.23 -3.83 9.13
N ALA A 126 -8.93 -4.73 8.44
CA ALA A 126 -9.69 -4.39 7.25
C ALA A 126 -10.86 -3.43 7.52
N ARG A 127 -11.45 -3.50 8.72
CA ARG A 127 -12.49 -2.57 9.16
C ARG A 127 -12.00 -1.12 9.10
N THR A 128 -10.80 -0.86 9.62
CA THR A 128 -10.22 0.47 9.63
C THR A 128 -10.03 1.00 8.21
N PHE A 129 -9.54 0.15 7.29
CA PHE A 129 -9.41 0.49 5.86
C PHE A 129 -10.74 0.82 5.18
N VAL A 130 -11.76 -0.02 5.41
CA VAL A 130 -13.07 0.11 4.75
C VAL A 130 -13.90 1.25 5.33
N GLU A 131 -13.74 1.57 6.62
CA GLU A 131 -14.46 2.67 7.28
C GLU A 131 -13.83 4.04 6.98
N LEU A 132 -12.50 4.14 7.02
CA LEU A 132 -11.76 5.41 6.88
C LEU A 132 -11.33 5.70 5.43
N GLY A 133 -11.24 4.68 4.56
CA GLY A 133 -10.76 4.85 3.18
C GLY A 133 -9.25 5.08 3.09
N GLU A 134 -8.52 4.89 4.19
CA GLU A 134 -7.09 5.13 4.32
C GLU A 134 -6.42 3.86 4.83
N ASN A 135 -5.24 3.55 4.28
CA ASN A 135 -4.40 2.46 4.76
C ASN A 135 -3.73 2.92 6.07
N THR A 136 -4.33 2.63 7.22
CA THR A 136 -3.85 3.03 8.56
C THR A 136 -2.85 2.04 9.18
N GLU A 137 -2.47 0.96 8.49
CA GLU A 137 -1.36 0.17 8.99
C GLU A 137 -0.09 0.99 8.78
N PRO A 138 0.68 1.25 9.85
CA PRO A 138 1.98 1.85 9.66
C PRO A 138 2.76 0.93 8.74
N LEU A 139 3.27 1.46 7.62
CA LEU A 139 4.26 0.70 6.87
C LEU A 139 5.35 0.36 7.89
N GLN A 140 5.56 -0.92 8.14
CA GLN A 140 6.62 -1.40 9.02
C GLN A 140 7.95 -1.19 8.28
N ILE A 141 8.41 0.06 8.25
CA ILE A 141 9.67 0.48 7.63
C ILE A 141 10.74 0.32 8.71
N ASN A 142 11.34 -0.86 8.78
CA ASN A 142 12.65 -0.97 9.41
C ASN A 142 13.67 -0.36 8.45
N LEU A 143 14.12 0.87 8.71
CA LEU A 143 15.24 1.47 7.99
C LEU A 143 16.49 0.63 8.29
N GLY A 144 17.06 0.00 7.26
CA GLY A 144 18.18 -0.94 7.40
C GLY A 144 18.31 -1.93 6.25
N ALA A 145 19.35 -2.78 6.29
CA ALA A 145 19.56 -3.83 5.31
C ALA A 145 18.39 -4.84 5.34
N GLY A 146 17.58 -4.83 4.27
CA GLY A 146 16.37 -5.66 4.15
C GLY A 146 15.04 -4.91 4.30
N SER A 147 15.07 -3.57 4.40
CA SER A 147 13.89 -2.70 4.47
C SER A 147 12.95 -2.84 3.26
N PHE A 148 11.67 -2.53 3.46
CA PHE A 148 10.69 -2.45 2.36
C PHE A 148 11.17 -1.47 1.27
N TYR A 149 11.71 -0.31 1.63
CA TYR A 149 12.28 0.66 0.69
C TYR A 149 13.35 0.02 -0.19
N ARG A 150 14.32 -0.70 0.40
CA ARG A 150 15.38 -1.36 -0.36
C ARG A 150 14.82 -2.49 -1.23
N ARG A 151 13.90 -3.31 -0.71
CA ARG A 151 13.26 -4.38 -1.49
C ARG A 151 12.40 -3.83 -2.63
N PHE A 152 11.68 -2.75 -2.40
CA PHE A 152 10.88 -2.06 -3.41
C PHE A 152 11.78 -1.49 -4.50
N LYS A 153 12.88 -0.81 -4.13
CA LYS A 153 13.92 -0.36 -5.05
C LYS A 153 14.50 -1.53 -5.84
N GLU A 154 14.84 -2.65 -5.18
CA GLU A 154 15.36 -3.86 -5.80
C GLU A 154 14.35 -4.57 -6.72
N ILE A 155 13.05 -4.53 -6.42
CA ILE A 155 11.97 -5.18 -7.20
C ILE A 155 11.59 -4.32 -8.41
N VAL A 156 11.40 -3.01 -8.22
CA VAL A 156 11.10 -2.07 -9.30
C VAL A 156 12.28 -1.97 -10.26
N ALA A 157 13.52 -2.05 -9.76
CA ALA A 157 14.72 -2.03 -10.59
C ALA A 157 15.15 -3.41 -11.13
N ARG A 158 14.49 -4.52 -10.74
CA ARG A 158 15.00 -5.89 -11.01
C ARG A 158 14.96 -6.33 -12.47
N ASP A 159 13.99 -5.81 -13.23
CA ASP A 159 13.82 -6.10 -14.66
C ASP A 159 14.21 -4.92 -15.56
N ILE A 160 14.94 -3.94 -15.01
CA ILE A 160 15.34 -2.74 -15.74
C ILE A 160 16.87 -2.65 -15.71
N GLU A 161 17.54 -3.53 -16.46
CA GLU A 161 18.98 -3.40 -16.80
C GLU A 161 19.31 -1.99 -17.36
N ASP A 162 18.28 -1.29 -17.85
CA ASP A 162 18.30 0.06 -18.41
C ASP A 162 18.24 1.21 -17.38
N GLN A 163 18.19 0.96 -16.06
CA GLN A 163 18.20 2.01 -15.01
C GLN A 163 19.52 2.11 -14.26
N HIS A 164 20.62 1.74 -14.93
CA HIS A 164 21.97 2.08 -14.47
C HIS A 164 22.27 3.54 -14.82
N PRO A 165 23.01 4.31 -13.99
CA PRO A 165 23.54 5.62 -14.37
C PRO A 165 24.41 5.63 -15.65
N ASP A 166 24.72 4.46 -16.20
CA ASP A 166 25.42 4.28 -17.47
C ASP A 166 24.46 4.17 -18.69
N ASN A 167 23.14 4.20 -18.50
CA ASN A 167 22.19 4.19 -19.61
C ASN A 167 21.80 5.62 -20.03
N GLU A 168 22.39 6.08 -21.13
CA GLU A 168 22.23 7.44 -21.67
C GLU A 168 20.79 7.78 -22.13
N ASN A 169 19.88 6.80 -22.20
CA ASN A 169 18.56 6.96 -22.82
C ASN A 169 17.40 7.17 -21.82
N TRP A 170 17.62 7.18 -20.51
CA TRP A 170 16.52 7.23 -19.55
C TRP A 170 16.29 8.65 -19.01
N THR A 171 15.26 9.38 -19.46
CA THR A 171 14.88 10.68 -18.85
C THR A 171 13.37 10.91 -18.92
N ASN A 172 12.76 11.21 -17.77
CA ASN A 172 11.44 11.86 -17.66
C ASN A 172 11.59 13.37 -17.36
N ALA A 173 12.82 13.88 -17.26
CA ALA A 173 13.10 15.28 -16.95
C ALA A 173 13.08 16.16 -18.21
N VAL A 174 12.22 17.18 -18.20
CA VAL A 174 12.20 18.24 -19.21
C VAL A 174 13.01 19.42 -18.69
N LEU A 175 14.32 19.41 -18.93
CA LEU A 175 15.19 20.50 -18.50
C LEU A 175 14.96 21.74 -19.38
N ARG A 176 14.81 22.90 -18.75
CA ARG A 176 14.63 24.19 -19.43
C ARG A 176 15.66 25.19 -18.95
N GLN A 177 16.19 25.96 -19.89
CA GLN A 177 16.90 27.21 -19.60
C GLN A 177 16.17 28.35 -20.33
N GLY A 178 15.37 29.12 -19.59
CA GLY A 178 14.40 30.05 -20.17
C GLY A 178 13.35 29.31 -21.02
N ASP A 179 13.12 29.78 -22.25
CA ASP A 179 12.14 29.18 -23.18
C ASP A 179 12.69 27.98 -23.98
N LYS A 180 13.95 27.58 -23.76
CA LYS A 180 14.61 26.54 -24.53
C LYS A 180 14.65 25.21 -23.78
N PHE A 181 14.11 24.17 -24.41
CA PHE A 181 14.24 22.79 -23.95
C PHE A 181 15.68 22.30 -24.19
N LEU A 182 16.31 21.77 -23.14
CA LEU A 182 17.67 21.24 -23.16
C LEU A 182 17.72 19.73 -23.41
N THR A 183 16.60 19.02 -23.20
CA THR A 183 16.50 17.57 -23.38
C THR A 183 15.60 17.19 -24.56
N SER A 184 15.89 16.03 -25.17
CA SER A 184 15.03 15.36 -26.17
C SER A 184 13.70 14.90 -25.54
N GLN A 185 12.71 14.51 -26.37
CA GLN A 185 11.45 13.95 -25.85
C GLN A 185 11.71 12.81 -24.86
N PRO A 186 11.01 12.77 -23.71
CA PRO A 186 11.29 11.82 -22.64
C PRO A 186 11.03 10.38 -23.09
N ASN A 187 11.85 9.45 -22.62
CA ASN A 187 11.54 8.02 -22.68
C ASN A 187 10.62 7.72 -21.50
N LEU A 188 9.32 7.72 -21.79
CA LEU A 188 8.26 7.47 -20.81
C LEU A 188 8.31 5.98 -20.38
N PRO A 189 8.31 5.67 -19.08
CA PRO A 189 8.05 4.31 -18.60
C PRO A 189 6.77 3.72 -19.20
N GLU A 190 6.69 2.40 -19.30
CA GLU A 190 5.53 1.70 -19.88
C GLU A 190 4.20 2.06 -19.20
N LEU A 191 4.24 2.40 -17.91
CA LEU A 191 3.10 2.89 -17.14
C LEU A 191 2.66 4.30 -17.58
N GLU A 192 3.58 5.20 -17.91
CA GLU A 192 3.26 6.54 -18.42
C GLU A 192 2.62 6.48 -19.82
N LEU A 193 2.99 5.50 -20.65
CA LEU A 193 2.29 5.21 -21.92
C LEU A 193 0.83 4.76 -21.71
N LEU A 194 0.50 4.23 -20.54
CA LEU A 194 -0.87 3.89 -20.13
C LEU A 194 -1.61 5.08 -19.48
N GLY A 195 -0.99 6.26 -19.45
CA GLY A 195 -1.55 7.47 -18.84
C GLY A 195 -1.39 7.52 -17.31
N ILE A 196 -0.49 6.73 -16.75
CA ILE A 196 -0.19 6.72 -15.31
C ILE A 196 1.03 7.60 -15.06
N ASP A 197 0.86 8.72 -14.36
CA ASP A 197 1.97 9.59 -13.98
C ASP A 197 2.82 8.92 -12.88
N VAL A 198 3.94 8.33 -13.28
CA VAL A 198 4.84 7.62 -12.37
C VAL A 198 5.54 8.60 -11.41
N SER A 199 5.70 9.86 -11.82
CA SER A 199 6.32 10.90 -11.00
C SER A 199 5.41 11.28 -9.83
N GLU A 200 4.11 11.50 -10.10
CA GLU A 200 3.11 11.76 -9.07
C GLU A 200 2.94 10.54 -8.15
N LEU A 201 2.89 9.32 -8.71
CA LEU A 201 2.84 8.10 -7.92
C LEU A 201 4.04 7.96 -6.97
N MET A 202 5.26 8.18 -7.46
CA MET A 202 6.46 8.09 -6.62
C MET A 202 6.45 9.15 -5.51
N ARG A 203 6.01 10.38 -5.79
CA ARG A 203 5.87 11.42 -4.76
C ARG A 203 4.81 11.09 -3.71
N ILE A 204 3.68 10.49 -4.11
CA ILE A 204 2.65 9.99 -3.17
C ILE A 204 3.23 8.87 -2.28
N VAL A 205 3.91 7.89 -2.88
CA VAL A 205 4.56 6.80 -2.14
C VAL A 205 5.61 7.37 -1.18
N GLY A 206 6.40 8.36 -1.63
CA GLY A 206 7.40 9.04 -0.83
C GLY A 206 6.78 9.71 0.38
N ARG A 207 5.73 10.53 0.20
CA ARG A 207 5.04 11.20 1.32
C ARG A 207 4.58 10.22 2.37
N ARG A 208 4.02 9.09 1.95
CA ARG A 208 3.60 8.05 2.89
C ARG A 208 4.77 7.45 3.66
N ILE A 209 5.90 7.19 3.00
CA ILE A 209 7.12 6.74 3.67
C ILE A 209 7.59 7.78 4.69
N GLY A 210 7.56 9.07 4.34
CA GLY A 210 7.95 10.16 5.22
C GLY A 210 7.10 10.29 6.48
N GLU A 211 5.78 10.19 6.35
CA GLU A 211 4.82 10.16 7.48
C GLU A 211 5.19 9.06 8.49
N GLU A 212 5.50 7.87 7.96
CA GLU A 212 5.81 6.68 8.77
C GLU A 212 7.17 6.78 9.46
N ILE A 213 8.15 7.45 8.84
CA ILE A 213 9.45 7.73 9.48
C ILE A 213 9.24 8.58 10.73
N VAL A 214 8.39 9.60 10.67
CA VAL A 214 8.08 10.44 11.83
C VAL A 214 7.40 9.61 12.92
N GLY A 215 6.35 8.86 12.58
CA GLY A 215 5.62 8.03 13.53
C GLY A 215 6.48 6.99 14.26
N ASN A 216 7.42 6.34 13.56
CA ASN A 216 8.32 5.35 14.17
C ASN A 216 9.44 6.00 15.03
N THR A 217 9.75 7.27 14.80
CA THR A 217 10.85 7.98 15.48
C THR A 217 10.36 8.77 16.70
N GLU A 218 9.08 9.13 16.77
CA GLU A 218 8.47 9.85 17.90
C GLU A 218 8.61 9.12 19.23
N ASP A 219 8.55 7.78 19.24
CA ASP A 219 8.77 6.98 20.45
C ASP A 219 10.24 6.96 20.91
N SER A 220 11.18 7.31 20.02
CA SER A 220 12.63 7.17 20.23
C SER A 220 13.36 8.49 20.43
N THR A 221 12.71 9.64 20.19
CA THR A 221 13.35 10.97 20.23
C THR A 221 12.51 11.94 21.09
N GLN A 222 13.16 12.69 21.99
CA GLN A 222 12.48 13.58 22.93
C GLN A 222 12.55 15.06 22.50
N THR A 223 13.47 15.40 21.60
CA THR A 223 13.66 16.76 21.09
C THR A 223 13.75 16.79 19.56
N ASP A 224 13.40 17.93 18.96
CA ASP A 224 13.53 18.12 17.51
C ASP A 224 14.98 17.97 17.02
N GLN A 225 15.95 18.33 17.87
CA GLN A 225 17.37 18.17 17.54
C GLN A 225 17.76 16.69 17.45
N GLU A 226 17.33 15.85 18.39
CA GLU A 226 17.58 14.40 18.36
C GLU A 226 16.94 13.74 17.15
N PHE A 227 15.72 14.16 16.78
CA PHE A 227 15.04 13.69 15.58
C PHE A 227 15.85 13.96 14.31
N TRP A 228 16.36 15.18 14.17
CA TRP A 228 17.13 15.57 12.99
C TRP A 228 18.52 14.94 12.91
N GLU A 229 19.18 14.76 14.05
CA GLU A 229 20.45 14.04 14.10
C GLU A 229 20.28 12.56 13.73
N TYR A 230 19.20 11.93 14.21
CA TYR A 230 18.84 10.57 13.82
C TYR A 230 18.53 10.49 12.33
N LEU A 231 17.66 11.36 11.81
CA LEU A 231 17.26 11.35 10.40
C LEU A 231 18.44 11.61 9.48
N ARG A 232 19.31 12.57 9.78
CA ARG A 232 20.53 12.84 8.99
C ARG A 232 21.40 11.59 8.88
N LYS A 233 21.57 10.87 9.99
CA LYS A 233 22.37 9.65 10.02
C LYS A 233 21.75 8.55 9.17
N GLU A 234 20.45 8.27 9.35
CA GLU A 234 19.75 7.26 8.56
C GLU A 234 19.75 7.59 7.06
N TRP A 235 19.55 8.87 6.72
CA TRP A 235 19.57 9.36 5.34
C TRP A 235 20.92 9.11 4.66
N SER A 236 22.02 9.42 5.35
CA SER A 236 23.38 9.14 4.92
C SER A 236 23.65 7.63 4.83
N ASP A 237 23.28 6.85 5.84
CA ASP A 237 23.49 5.39 5.90
C ASP A 237 22.75 4.65 4.76
N MET A 238 21.65 5.22 4.27
CA MET A 238 20.92 4.72 3.09
C MET A 238 21.53 5.15 1.74
N GLY A 239 22.57 5.98 1.75
CA GLY A 239 23.20 6.53 0.54
C GLY A 239 22.30 7.52 -0.19
N MET A 240 21.42 8.22 0.53
CA MET A 240 20.47 9.20 -0.04
C MET A 240 21.03 10.63 -0.04
N GLY A 241 22.29 10.81 0.34
CA GLY A 241 22.98 12.10 0.39
C GLY A 241 23.19 12.61 1.82
N GLU A 242 23.72 13.83 1.92
CA GLU A 242 24.03 14.50 3.18
C GLU A 242 22.98 15.57 3.50
N MET A 243 22.29 15.43 4.63
CA MET A 243 21.20 16.34 5.02
C MET A 243 21.71 17.54 5.83
N GLU A 244 21.56 18.73 5.27
CA GLU A 244 21.76 20.01 5.93
C GLU A 244 20.41 20.64 6.30
N ILE A 245 20.30 21.15 7.53
CA ILE A 245 19.09 21.82 8.02
C ILE A 245 19.42 23.28 8.22
N ILE A 246 18.64 24.14 7.60
CA ILE A 246 18.87 25.58 7.56
C ILE A 246 17.79 26.26 8.40
N GLY A 247 18.23 27.00 9.44
CA GLY A 247 17.35 27.72 10.36
C GLY A 247 16.99 26.95 11.63
N ILE A 248 16.64 27.70 12.69
CA ILE A 248 16.09 27.17 13.96
C ILE A 248 14.93 28.09 14.39
N PRO A 249 13.65 27.65 14.34
CA PRO A 249 13.19 26.35 13.83
C PRO A 249 13.55 26.15 12.35
N PRO A 250 13.61 24.91 11.85
CA PRO A 250 13.94 24.62 10.46
C PRO A 250 13.12 25.52 9.52
N GLN A 251 13.79 26.18 8.56
CA GLN A 251 13.17 27.00 7.52
C GLN A 251 13.30 26.33 6.15
N SER A 252 14.41 25.62 5.95
CA SER A 252 14.59 24.75 4.79
C SER A 252 15.48 23.56 5.10
N ILE A 253 15.35 22.51 4.30
CA ILE A 253 16.22 21.34 4.32
C ILE A 253 16.91 21.26 2.97
N ARG A 254 18.23 21.08 3.00
CA ARG A 254 19.05 20.88 1.81
C ARG A 254 19.68 19.50 1.87
N ILE A 255 19.43 18.67 0.86
CA ILE A 255 20.16 17.41 0.69
C ILE A 255 21.27 17.64 -0.31
N HIS A 256 22.53 17.40 0.07
CA HIS A 256 23.67 17.36 -0.84
C HIS A 256 23.89 15.95 -1.35
N ASP A 257 24.41 15.79 -2.57
CA ASP A 257 24.67 14.48 -3.18
C ASP A 257 23.45 13.55 -3.17
N ALA A 258 22.28 14.10 -3.50
CA ALA A 258 21.04 13.33 -3.64
C ALA A 258 21.14 12.37 -4.85
N GLY A 259 21.82 11.25 -4.64
CA GLY A 259 22.31 10.32 -5.65
C GLY A 259 21.29 9.30 -6.15
N SER A 260 19.98 9.48 -5.94
CA SER A 260 18.96 8.54 -6.45
C SER A 260 18.93 8.45 -7.98
N CYS A 261 19.51 9.43 -8.67
CA CYS A 261 19.76 9.40 -10.12
C CYS A 261 21.16 8.90 -10.50
N GLY A 262 21.94 8.36 -9.55
CA GLY A 262 23.29 7.83 -9.78
C GLY A 262 24.30 8.87 -10.28
N ASN A 263 24.19 10.12 -9.82
CA ASN A 263 24.99 11.26 -10.30
C ASN A 263 24.81 11.52 -11.79
N ALA A 264 23.62 11.23 -12.33
CA ALA A 264 23.25 11.53 -13.70
C ALA A 264 22.09 12.55 -13.72
N PRO A 265 22.39 13.83 -13.44
CA PRO A 265 21.42 14.92 -13.27
C PRO A 265 20.45 15.12 -14.46
N GLN A 266 20.90 14.86 -15.69
CA GLN A 266 20.13 14.94 -16.94
C GLN A 266 18.96 13.95 -17.03
N PHE A 267 18.97 12.92 -16.19
CA PHE A 267 18.02 11.81 -16.24
C PHE A 267 16.90 11.91 -15.20
N GLY A 268 16.94 12.95 -14.36
CA GLY A 268 16.05 13.20 -13.22
C GLY A 268 14.86 12.26 -13.04
N GLY A 269 15.11 11.13 -12.38
CA GLY A 269 14.20 9.98 -12.42
C GLY A 269 13.03 9.98 -11.43
N PRO A 270 12.10 9.01 -11.55
CA PRO A 270 11.01 8.77 -10.60
C PRO A 270 11.47 8.58 -9.15
N PHE A 271 12.66 8.05 -8.93
CA PHE A 271 13.22 7.92 -7.57
C PHE A 271 13.62 9.26 -6.95
N CYS A 272 13.88 10.30 -7.75
CA CYS A 272 14.07 11.63 -7.20
C CYS A 272 12.73 12.20 -6.69
N HIS A 273 11.63 11.96 -7.41
CA HIS A 273 10.30 12.32 -6.93
C HIS A 273 9.87 11.55 -5.68
N LEU A 274 10.37 10.32 -5.54
CA LEU A 274 10.22 9.54 -4.31
C LEU A 274 10.93 10.25 -3.13
N ASP A 275 12.18 10.66 -3.30
CA ASP A 275 12.95 11.36 -2.27
C ASP A 275 12.30 12.71 -1.88
N GLU A 276 11.86 13.48 -2.88
CA GLU A 276 11.09 14.72 -2.69
C GLU A 276 9.84 14.45 -1.84
N GLY A 277 9.07 13.41 -2.20
CA GLY A 277 7.89 13.00 -1.45
C GLY A 277 8.22 12.58 -0.01
N ILE A 278 9.29 11.82 0.21
CA ILE A 278 9.69 11.40 1.58
C ILE A 278 9.90 12.61 2.47
N LEU A 279 10.65 13.60 2.00
CA LEU A 279 10.94 14.78 2.79
C LEU A 279 9.69 15.65 3.00
N GLU A 280 8.81 15.77 2.00
CA GLU A 280 7.50 16.42 2.17
C GLU A 280 6.69 15.76 3.29
N GLY A 281 6.57 14.44 3.26
CA GLY A 281 5.84 13.68 4.29
C GLY A 281 6.40 13.88 5.69
N ILE A 282 7.74 13.90 5.83
CA ILE A 282 8.41 14.17 7.11
C ILE A 282 8.06 15.58 7.61
N VAL A 283 8.15 16.58 6.74
CA VAL A 283 7.92 17.98 7.09
C VAL A 283 6.48 18.23 7.47
N GLU A 284 5.54 17.75 6.64
CA GLU A 284 4.10 17.92 6.84
C GLU A 284 3.64 17.26 8.15
N THR A 285 4.17 16.08 8.45
CA THR A 285 3.83 15.32 9.66
C THR A 285 4.47 15.92 10.91
N LYS A 286 5.77 16.24 10.86
CA LYS A 286 6.52 16.70 12.04
C LYS A 286 6.16 18.12 12.46
N PHE A 287 5.93 19.02 11.50
CA PHE A 287 5.72 20.44 11.77
C PHE A 287 4.28 20.90 11.55
N GLY A 288 3.42 20.07 10.94
CA GLY A 288 2.05 20.45 10.60
C GLY A 288 1.96 21.57 9.57
N VAL A 289 3.04 21.82 8.81
CA VAL A 289 3.10 22.85 7.76
C VAL A 289 3.25 22.18 6.40
N LYS A 290 2.67 22.80 5.37
CA LYS A 290 2.86 22.33 4.00
C LYS A 290 4.26 22.69 3.50
N ALA A 291 4.85 21.80 2.72
CA ALA A 291 6.02 22.15 1.92
C ALA A 291 5.58 23.15 0.82
N ALA A 292 6.15 24.35 0.85
CA ALA A 292 5.83 25.42 -0.09
C ALA A 292 6.41 25.16 -1.48
N ALA A 293 7.63 24.62 -1.51
CA ALA A 293 8.33 24.26 -2.73
C ALA A 293 9.38 23.19 -2.44
N VAL A 294 9.57 22.31 -3.42
CA VAL A 294 10.71 21.41 -3.49
C VAL A 294 11.47 21.77 -4.76
N GLU A 295 12.62 22.41 -4.58
CA GLU A 295 13.50 22.83 -5.67
C GLU A 295 14.63 21.83 -5.82
N ARG A 296 14.69 21.22 -7.00
CA ARG A 296 15.81 20.35 -7.37
C ARG A 296 16.73 21.09 -8.31
N GLN A 297 18.01 21.14 -7.95
CA GLN A 297 19.07 21.64 -8.81
C GLN A 297 20.14 20.59 -8.95
N CYS A 298 20.56 20.37 -10.18
CA CYS A 298 21.41 19.26 -10.56
C CYS A 298 22.40 19.80 -11.59
N THR A 299 23.69 19.77 -11.27
CA THR A 299 24.76 20.34 -12.11
C THR A 299 25.47 19.26 -12.91
N ASP A 300 25.65 19.47 -14.22
CA ASP A 300 26.24 18.50 -15.16
C ASP A 300 27.72 18.80 -15.49
N GLU A 301 28.35 19.77 -14.81
CA GLU A 301 29.79 20.07 -14.93
C GLU A 301 30.63 19.17 -13.98
N ASP A 302 31.96 19.29 -14.03
CA ASP A 302 32.99 18.40 -13.44
C ASP A 302 32.78 17.94 -11.96
N ASP A 303 31.83 18.54 -11.25
CA ASP A 303 31.33 18.16 -9.93
C ASP A 303 29.80 17.90 -10.02
N LYS A 304 29.44 16.63 -10.26
CA LYS A 304 28.06 16.18 -10.45
C LYS A 304 27.32 16.10 -9.12
N HIS A 305 26.75 17.23 -8.69
CA HIS A 305 25.98 17.32 -7.46
C HIS A 305 24.50 17.57 -7.77
N CYS A 306 23.65 16.82 -7.09
CA CYS A 306 22.22 17.12 -7.03
C CYS A 306 21.87 17.58 -5.62
N HIS A 307 21.19 18.71 -5.53
CA HIS A 307 20.60 19.17 -4.29
C HIS A 307 19.09 19.31 -4.38
N ILE A 308 18.45 18.99 -3.25
CA ILE A 308 17.02 19.15 -3.05
C ILE A 308 16.86 20.16 -1.92
N ASP A 309 16.24 21.29 -2.23
CA ASP A 309 15.86 22.31 -1.27
C ASP A 309 14.36 22.24 -1.02
N ILE A 310 13.98 22.08 0.25
CA ILE A 310 12.58 22.08 0.66
C ILE A 310 12.33 23.29 1.51
N ILE A 311 11.37 24.11 1.08
CA ILE A 311 11.00 25.36 1.72
C ILE A 311 9.65 25.16 2.40
N PHE A 312 9.51 25.62 3.64
CA PHE A 312 8.25 25.51 4.39
C PHE A 312 7.34 26.71 4.13
N ASP A 313 6.02 26.48 4.09
CA ASP A 313 5.06 27.57 4.23
C ASP A 313 5.26 28.22 5.62
N GLN A 314 5.23 29.56 5.68
CA GLN A 314 5.60 30.31 6.88
C GLN A 314 5.04 29.67 8.15
N LEU A 315 5.94 29.24 9.04
CA LEU A 315 5.63 28.98 10.44
C LEU A 315 5.10 30.31 11.00
N ASN A 316 3.78 30.47 11.07
CA ASN A 316 3.19 31.58 11.79
C ASN A 316 3.68 31.48 13.24
N THR A 317 4.55 32.42 13.60
CA THR A 317 5.03 32.62 14.96
C THR A 317 3.93 33.27 15.80
#